data_AF-A0A818ABS2-F1
#
_entry.id   AF-A0A818ABS2-F1
#
_cell.length_a   1.000
_cell.length_b   1.000
_cell.length_c   1.000
_cell.angle_alpha   90.00
_cell.angle_beta   90.00
_cell.angle_gamma   90.00
#
_symmetry.space_group_name_H-M   'P 1'
#
loop_
_entity.id
_entity.type
_entity.pdbx_description
1 polymer ?
#
loop_
_entity_poly.entity_id
_entity_poly.type
_entity_poly.pdbx_seq_one_letter_code
_entity_poly.pdbx_strand_id
1 'polypeptide(L)'
;MNCMLSILIPLLLTLIVATQSDDLASIKICGKNEEYKTCGSACPPTCDDIRYPLPKPSRACILLCKAGCFCKTGYYRAEDGSCVAPDQCCGDNEKYKTCGSAHVETCDYKPKECTKQCVAGCFCASQALRTNTTYGPIASNGYSWAVGLCGGGYELTATGSTCACNTGYTLRPCIGNVNWGAINSYTCNAGTQTMTVTVT
;
A
#
# COMPACT_ATOMS: atom_id res chain seq x y z
N MET A 1 -78.58 37.62 14.29
CA MET A 1 -78.81 37.21 12.90
C MET A 1 -77.50 36.63 12.39
N ASN A 2 -77.56 35.40 11.88
CA ASN A 2 -76.54 34.67 11.12
C ASN A 2 -75.49 33.89 11.92
N CYS A 3 -75.98 32.87 12.63
CA CYS A 3 -75.38 31.53 12.59
C CYS A 3 -75.39 30.99 11.16
N MET A 4 -74.47 30.06 10.87
CA MET A 4 -74.31 29.26 9.65
C MET A 4 -73.40 29.83 8.56
N LEU A 5 -72.07 29.77 8.73
CA LEU A 5 -71.16 29.50 7.61
C LEU A 5 -69.71 29.12 7.99
N SER A 6 -69.48 28.27 9.01
CA SER A 6 -68.09 27.90 9.38
C SER A 6 -67.83 26.40 9.62
N ILE A 7 -68.77 25.51 9.26
CA ILE A 7 -68.63 24.06 9.52
C ILE A 7 -68.20 23.27 8.26
N LEU A 8 -67.99 23.93 7.11
CA LEU A 8 -67.62 23.24 5.86
C LEU A 8 -66.11 23.07 5.61
N ILE A 9 -65.24 23.47 6.55
CA ILE A 9 -63.77 23.43 6.37
C ILE A 9 -63.05 22.21 7.02
N PRO A 10 -63.58 21.44 8.00
CA PRO A 10 -62.78 20.36 8.58
C PRO A 10 -62.82 19.06 7.78
N LEU A 11 -63.71 18.90 6.79
CA LEU A 11 -63.90 17.63 6.08
C LEU A 11 -63.05 17.48 4.80
N LEU A 12 -62.45 18.56 4.28
CA LEU A 12 -61.58 18.51 3.09
C LEU A 12 -60.09 18.42 3.43
N LEU A 13 -59.71 18.61 4.70
CA LEU A 13 -58.30 18.54 5.14
C LEU A 13 -57.86 17.15 5.59
N THR A 14 -58.78 16.19 5.79
CA THR A 14 -58.43 14.81 6.19
C THR A 14 -58.27 13.85 5.00
N LEU A 15 -58.43 14.31 3.75
CA LEU A 15 -58.26 13.46 2.55
C LEU A 15 -56.91 13.65 1.84
N ILE A 16 -56.09 14.61 2.30
CA ILE A 16 -54.73 14.80 1.79
C ILE A 16 -53.79 14.28 2.87
N VAL A 17 -53.05 13.22 2.53
CA VAL A 17 -51.98 12.60 3.33
C VAL A 17 -52.42 11.54 4.36
N ALA A 18 -53.17 10.53 3.90
CA ALA A 18 -52.73 9.16 4.20
C ALA A 18 -51.59 8.81 3.22
N THR A 19 -50.46 9.54 3.28
CA THR A 19 -49.21 8.92 2.84
C THR A 19 -48.92 7.92 3.93
N GLN A 20 -49.30 6.66 3.67
CA GLN A 20 -48.47 5.57 4.13
C GLN A 20 -47.06 6.00 3.76
N SER A 21 -46.25 6.37 4.76
CA SER A 21 -44.82 6.29 4.58
C SER A 21 -44.58 4.79 4.46
N ASP A 22 -44.80 4.28 3.24
CA ASP A 22 -44.13 3.08 2.76
C ASP A 22 -42.72 3.20 3.28
N ASP A 23 -42.27 2.17 4.01
CA ASP A 23 -40.91 2.02 4.47
C ASP A 23 -40.00 2.75 3.48
N LEU A 24 -39.48 3.92 3.88
CA LEU A 24 -38.37 4.52 3.17
C LEU A 24 -37.27 3.53 3.43
N ALA A 25 -37.23 2.49 2.60
CA ALA A 25 -36.23 1.46 2.57
C ALA A 25 -34.95 2.26 2.61
N SER A 26 -34.34 2.31 3.79
CA SER A 26 -33.24 3.19 4.09
C SER A 26 -32.28 3.00 2.94
N ILE A 27 -32.19 3.96 2.02
CA ILE A 27 -31.28 3.81 0.90
C ILE A 27 -29.94 3.76 1.60
N LYS A 28 -29.38 2.56 1.70
CA LYS A 28 -28.14 2.31 2.41
C LYS A 28 -27.06 2.80 1.48
N ILE A 29 -26.90 4.12 1.50
CA ILE A 29 -25.90 4.83 0.72
C ILE A 29 -24.56 4.50 1.37
N CYS A 30 -23.74 3.76 0.64
CA CYS A 30 -22.35 3.52 1.02
C CYS A 30 -21.43 4.57 0.42
N GLY A 31 -20.22 4.68 0.97
CA GLY A 31 -19.22 5.62 0.49
C GLY A 31 -18.65 5.25 -0.88
N LYS A 32 -17.68 6.05 -1.33
CA LYS A 32 -16.92 5.78 -2.55
C LYS A 32 -16.22 4.43 -2.43
N ASN A 33 -16.32 3.61 -3.47
CA ASN A 33 -15.74 2.25 -3.55
C ASN A 33 -16.28 1.26 -2.49
N GLU A 34 -17.45 1.53 -1.93
CA GLU A 34 -18.15 0.62 -1.03
C GLU A 34 -19.41 0.04 -1.67
N GLU A 35 -19.84 -1.11 -1.16
CA GLU A 35 -21.09 -1.77 -1.50
C GLU A 35 -21.79 -2.23 -0.22
N TYR A 36 -23.12 -2.10 -0.19
CA TYR A 36 -23.91 -2.59 0.93
C TYR A 36 -24.06 -4.11 0.82
N LYS A 37 -23.76 -4.83 1.90
CA LYS A 37 -24.03 -6.26 2.02
C LYS A 37 -24.93 -6.50 3.23
N THR A 38 -25.93 -7.34 3.06
CA THR A 38 -26.73 -7.87 4.18
C THR A 38 -25.93 -8.85 5.03
N CYS A 39 -24.88 -9.45 4.47
CA CYS A 39 -24.00 -10.41 5.11
C CYS A 39 -22.59 -10.29 4.54
N GLY A 40 -21.72 -9.52 5.21
CA GLY A 40 -20.29 -9.41 4.91
C GLY A 40 -19.41 -9.91 6.06
N SER A 41 -18.14 -10.17 5.78
CA SER A 41 -17.20 -10.67 6.80
C SER A 41 -17.11 -9.71 7.98
N ALA A 42 -17.10 -10.23 9.21
CA ALA A 42 -16.83 -9.44 10.42
C ALA A 42 -15.41 -8.84 10.43
N CYS A 43 -14.52 -9.35 9.59
CA CYS A 43 -13.16 -8.87 9.40
C CYS A 43 -12.95 -8.61 7.91
N PRO A 44 -13.41 -7.47 7.39
CA PRO A 44 -13.13 -7.09 6.00
C PRO A 44 -11.62 -6.91 5.76
N PRO A 45 -11.18 -6.97 4.49
CA PRO A 45 -9.78 -6.71 4.15
C PRO A 45 -9.43 -5.23 4.36
N THR A 46 -8.20 -5.00 4.80
CA THR A 46 -7.66 -3.67 5.15
C THR A 46 -6.37 -3.41 4.39
N CYS A 47 -5.87 -2.17 4.39
CA CYS A 47 -4.57 -1.89 3.78
C CYS A 47 -3.42 -2.67 4.45
N ASP A 48 -3.56 -3.10 5.70
CA ASP A 48 -2.57 -3.97 6.35
C ASP A 48 -2.50 -5.36 5.71
N ASP A 49 -3.59 -5.87 5.13
CA ASP A 49 -3.57 -7.11 4.35
C ASP A 49 -2.73 -7.00 3.06
N ILE A 50 -2.53 -5.77 2.56
CA ILE A 50 -1.73 -5.46 1.37
C ILE A 50 -0.29 -5.13 1.75
N ARG A 51 -0.07 -4.38 2.83
CA ARG A 51 1.27 -4.04 3.35
C ARG A 51 1.97 -5.28 3.93
N TYR A 52 1.22 -6.17 4.55
CA TYR A 52 1.73 -7.35 5.25
C TYR A 52 1.09 -8.63 4.69
N PRO A 53 1.42 -9.00 3.44
CA PRO A 53 0.74 -10.10 2.76
C PRO A 53 1.01 -11.45 3.45
N LEU A 54 2.22 -11.66 3.99
CA LEU A 54 2.60 -12.88 4.73
C LEU A 54 3.81 -12.69 5.66
N PRO A 55 3.86 -13.38 6.82
CA PRO A 55 2.75 -14.10 7.43
C PRO A 55 1.67 -13.09 7.86
N LYS A 56 0.40 -13.38 7.53
CA LYS A 56 -0.67 -12.49 7.97
C LYS A 56 -0.75 -12.51 9.49
N PRO A 57 -0.87 -11.35 10.16
CA PRO A 57 -1.13 -11.35 11.58
C PRO A 57 -2.41 -12.16 11.85
N SER A 58 -2.34 -13.05 12.84
CA SER A 58 -3.47 -13.87 13.27
C SER A 58 -4.58 -12.98 13.79
N ARG A 59 -5.50 -12.56 12.91
CA ARG A 59 -6.71 -11.84 13.29
C ARG A 59 -7.76 -12.85 13.71
N ALA A 60 -8.18 -12.82 14.98
CA ALA A 60 -9.31 -13.60 15.43
C ALA A 60 -10.56 -13.10 14.70
N CYS A 61 -11.12 -13.92 13.80
CA CYS A 61 -12.31 -13.56 13.05
C CYS A 61 -13.45 -14.52 13.35
N ILE A 62 -14.57 -13.98 13.82
CA ILE A 62 -15.79 -14.76 14.01
C ILE A 62 -16.38 -15.13 12.64
N LEU A 63 -16.97 -16.33 12.55
CA LEU A 63 -17.61 -16.81 11.32
C LEU A 63 -18.98 -16.15 11.05
N LEU A 64 -19.50 -15.37 12.00
CA LEU A 64 -20.75 -14.65 11.84
C LEU A 64 -20.56 -13.44 10.92
N CYS A 65 -21.43 -13.30 9.92
CA CYS A 65 -21.42 -12.12 9.06
C CYS A 65 -22.18 -10.94 9.68
N LYS A 66 -21.85 -9.73 9.22
CA LYS A 66 -22.50 -8.48 9.62
C LYS A 66 -23.08 -7.77 8.41
N ALA A 67 -24.23 -7.13 8.58
CA ALA A 67 -24.82 -6.26 7.56
C ALA A 67 -24.17 -4.87 7.62
N GLY A 68 -23.85 -4.25 6.48
CA GLY A 68 -23.16 -2.96 6.46
C GLY A 68 -22.56 -2.61 5.10
N CYS A 69 -21.83 -1.49 5.05
CA CYS A 69 -21.02 -1.09 3.91
C CYS A 69 -19.62 -1.71 3.98
N PHE A 70 -19.22 -2.35 2.89
CA PHE A 70 -17.94 -3.04 2.75
C PHE A 70 -17.21 -2.50 1.53
N CYS A 71 -15.88 -2.47 1.56
CA CYS A 71 -15.11 -2.19 0.36
C CYS A 71 -15.48 -3.19 -0.74
N LYS A 72 -15.68 -2.67 -1.96
CA LYS A 72 -15.88 -3.49 -3.15
C LYS A 72 -14.67 -4.40 -3.38
N THR A 73 -14.86 -5.49 -4.11
CA THR A 73 -13.77 -6.39 -4.51
C THR A 73 -12.62 -5.60 -5.14
N GLY A 74 -11.39 -5.84 -4.66
CA GLY A 74 -10.18 -5.14 -5.10
C GLY A 74 -9.88 -3.83 -4.36
N TYR A 75 -10.76 -3.39 -3.47
CA TYR A 75 -10.54 -2.23 -2.60
C TYR A 75 -10.34 -2.66 -1.14
N TYR A 76 -9.53 -1.88 -0.43
CA TYR A 76 -9.08 -2.18 0.93
C TYR A 76 -9.39 -1.01 1.83
N ARG A 77 -9.81 -1.30 3.06
CA ARG A 77 -10.14 -0.24 4.03
C ARG A 77 -8.85 0.36 4.59
N ALA A 78 -8.67 1.65 4.39
CA ALA A 78 -7.60 2.44 4.98
C ALA A 78 -7.91 2.83 6.43
N GLU A 79 -6.92 3.38 7.14
CA GLU A 79 -7.05 3.80 8.55
C GLU A 79 -8.09 4.91 8.75
N ASP A 80 -8.28 5.77 7.74
CA ASP A 80 -9.31 6.82 7.73
C ASP A 80 -10.73 6.29 7.46
N GLY A 81 -10.88 4.98 7.27
CA GLY A 81 -12.14 4.30 6.99
C GLY A 81 -12.53 4.26 5.51
N SER A 82 -11.81 4.94 4.63
CA SER A 82 -12.08 4.97 3.19
C SER A 82 -11.67 3.67 2.48
N CYS A 83 -12.32 3.36 1.36
CA CYS A 83 -11.97 2.20 0.53
C CYS A 83 -11.11 2.64 -0.66
N VAL A 84 -9.84 2.23 -0.64
CA VAL A 84 -8.82 2.67 -1.59
C VAL A 84 -8.29 1.52 -2.45
N ALA A 85 -7.73 1.85 -3.60
CA ALA A 85 -7.08 0.87 -4.48
C ALA A 85 -5.77 0.35 -3.85
N PRO A 86 -5.26 -0.82 -4.24
CA PRO A 86 -4.10 -1.44 -3.58
C PRO A 86 -2.84 -0.57 -3.59
N ASP A 87 -2.57 0.14 -4.71
CA ASP A 87 -1.45 1.07 -4.82
C ASP A 87 -1.48 2.21 -3.79
N GLN A 88 -2.69 2.60 -3.35
CA GLN A 88 -2.88 3.66 -2.37
C GLN A 88 -2.67 3.17 -0.92
N CYS A 89 -2.53 1.86 -0.72
CA CYS A 89 -2.16 1.31 0.58
C CYS A 89 -0.64 1.39 0.82
N CYS A 90 0.18 1.53 -0.21
CA CYS A 90 1.65 1.46 -0.09
C CYS A 90 2.27 2.76 0.42
N GLY A 91 3.40 2.66 1.14
CA GLY A 91 4.17 3.83 1.56
C GLY A 91 4.98 4.47 0.42
N ASP A 92 5.62 5.62 0.69
CA ASP A 92 6.32 6.46 -0.31
C ASP A 92 7.37 5.72 -1.17
N ASN A 93 7.95 4.62 -0.66
CA ASN A 93 9.00 3.84 -1.32
C ASN A 93 8.56 2.43 -1.75
N GLU A 94 7.25 2.19 -1.76
CA GLU A 94 6.65 0.92 -2.06
C GLU A 94 5.73 1.00 -3.27
N LYS A 95 5.64 -0.09 -4.01
CA LYS A 95 4.72 -0.25 -5.13
C LYS A 95 3.93 -1.53 -4.95
N TYR A 96 2.63 -1.46 -5.24
CA TYR A 96 1.83 -2.66 -5.28
C TYR A 96 2.29 -3.51 -6.46
N LYS A 97 2.52 -4.80 -6.21
CA LYS A 97 2.76 -5.78 -7.26
C LYS A 97 1.84 -6.97 -7.02
N THR A 98 1.44 -7.64 -8.09
CA THR A 98 0.66 -8.88 -8.02
C THR A 98 1.54 -10.10 -7.74
N CYS A 99 2.84 -9.99 -7.96
CA CYS A 99 3.84 -10.96 -7.56
C CYS A 99 5.05 -10.25 -6.94
N GLY A 100 5.30 -10.53 -5.66
CA GLY A 100 6.54 -10.23 -4.94
C GLY A 100 6.80 -11.27 -3.85
N SER A 101 7.82 -11.03 -3.02
CA SER A 101 8.27 -11.96 -1.98
C SER A 101 7.18 -12.21 -0.93
N ALA A 102 6.95 -13.49 -0.61
CA ALA A 102 5.98 -13.96 0.38
C ALA A 102 6.30 -13.62 1.85
N HIS A 103 7.24 -12.72 2.14
CA HIS A 103 7.56 -12.35 3.51
C HIS A 103 7.62 -10.84 3.67
N VAL A 104 7.07 -10.34 4.78
CA VAL A 104 7.27 -8.96 5.23
C VAL A 104 8.75 -8.78 5.52
N GLU A 105 9.45 -8.12 4.61
CA GLU A 105 10.84 -7.73 4.79
C GLU A 105 10.88 -6.37 5.50
N THR A 106 10.78 -6.37 6.83
CA THR A 106 11.18 -5.18 7.61
C THR A 106 12.70 -5.13 7.72
N CYS A 107 13.28 -3.94 7.93
CA CYS A 107 14.73 -3.78 8.12
C CYS A 107 15.28 -4.61 9.31
N ASP A 108 14.40 -5.00 10.23
CA ASP A 108 14.72 -5.72 11.46
C ASP A 108 14.51 -7.24 11.35
N TYR A 109 13.78 -7.73 10.34
CA TYR A 109 13.43 -9.13 10.21
C TYR A 109 13.83 -9.70 8.85
N LYS A 110 14.86 -10.56 8.87
CA LYS A 110 15.29 -11.37 7.72
C LYS A 110 14.68 -12.78 7.85
N PRO A 111 13.62 -13.12 7.11
CA PRO A 111 13.11 -14.49 7.09
C PRO A 111 14.18 -15.42 6.51
N LYS A 112 14.39 -16.57 7.16
CA LYS A 112 15.45 -17.53 6.81
C LYS A 112 15.24 -18.22 5.46
N GLU A 113 14.01 -18.25 4.94
CA GLU A 113 13.64 -19.06 3.78
C GLU A 113 12.79 -18.26 2.79
N CYS A 114 13.30 -18.04 1.58
CA CYS A 114 12.50 -17.48 0.49
C CYS A 114 11.65 -18.60 -0.13
N THR A 115 10.33 -18.54 0.01
CA THR A 115 9.45 -19.48 -0.68
C THR A 115 9.26 -19.04 -2.15
N LYS A 116 9.10 -19.98 -3.09
CA LYS A 116 8.81 -19.69 -4.52
C LYS A 116 7.40 -19.11 -4.75
N GLN A 117 6.72 -18.69 -3.69
CA GLN A 117 5.36 -18.18 -3.75
C GLN A 117 5.39 -16.69 -4.15
N CYS A 118 4.73 -16.37 -5.26
CA CYS A 118 4.35 -14.99 -5.56
C CYS A 118 3.18 -14.60 -4.65
N VAL A 119 3.31 -13.53 -3.88
CA VAL A 119 2.16 -12.90 -3.23
C VAL A 119 1.93 -11.50 -3.79
N ALA A 120 0.67 -11.07 -3.80
CA ALA A 120 0.33 -9.68 -4.09
C ALA A 120 0.49 -8.84 -2.82
N GLY A 121 1.03 -7.63 -2.95
CA GLY A 121 1.27 -6.75 -1.80
C GLY A 121 2.10 -5.52 -2.17
N CYS A 122 2.43 -4.73 -1.15
CA CYS A 122 3.37 -3.62 -1.28
C CYS A 122 4.81 -4.13 -1.16
N PHE A 123 5.65 -3.79 -2.13
CA PHE A 123 7.06 -4.16 -2.14
C PHE A 123 7.92 -2.94 -2.43
N CYS A 124 9.14 -2.91 -1.88
CA CYS A 124 10.09 -1.86 -2.21
C CYS A 124 10.31 -1.77 -3.72
N ALA A 125 10.46 -0.54 -4.22
CA ALA A 125 10.64 -0.26 -5.64
C ALA A 125 11.88 -0.96 -6.25
N SER A 126 12.92 -1.29 -5.45
CA SER A 126 14.12 -2.02 -5.92
C SER A 126 14.32 -3.38 -5.23
N GLN A 127 14.30 -4.47 -6.00
CA GLN A 127 14.56 -5.85 -5.50
C GLN A 127 16.06 -6.16 -5.35
N ALA A 128 16.94 -5.48 -6.10
CA ALA A 128 18.37 -5.76 -6.15
C ALA A 128 19.13 -5.47 -4.83
N LEU A 129 18.67 -4.47 -4.06
CA LEU A 129 19.24 -4.16 -2.74
C LEU A 129 18.70 -5.10 -1.63
N ARG A 130 17.73 -5.97 -1.94
CA ARG A 130 17.01 -6.81 -0.98
C ARG A 130 17.40 -8.28 -1.02
N THR A 131 17.56 -8.86 -2.20
CA THR A 131 17.73 -10.33 -2.35
C THR A 131 19.10 -10.85 -1.93
N ASN A 132 20.00 -9.97 -1.51
CA ASN A 132 21.39 -10.32 -1.34
C ASN A 132 22.00 -10.99 -2.59
N THR A 133 21.55 -10.61 -3.79
CA THR A 133 22.06 -11.16 -5.05
C THR A 133 22.63 -10.05 -5.91
N THR A 134 23.71 -10.35 -6.61
CA THR A 134 24.24 -9.49 -7.66
C THR A 134 23.19 -9.28 -8.76
N TYR A 135 23.00 -8.04 -9.21
CA TYR A 135 22.00 -7.68 -10.22
C TYR A 135 22.54 -6.64 -11.19
N GLY A 136 22.14 -6.73 -12.46
CA GLY A 136 22.71 -5.95 -13.55
C GLY A 136 23.89 -6.64 -14.24
N PRO A 137 24.61 -5.93 -15.13
CA PRO A 137 24.48 -4.50 -15.42
C PRO A 137 23.18 -4.11 -16.15
N ILE A 138 22.67 -2.91 -15.88
CA ILE A 138 21.54 -2.28 -16.58
C ILE A 138 21.97 -0.92 -17.10
N ALA A 139 21.77 -0.69 -18.39
CA ALA A 139 21.98 0.62 -18.98
C ALA A 139 20.85 1.59 -18.62
N SER A 140 21.15 2.69 -17.93
CA SER A 140 20.20 3.76 -17.62
C SER A 140 20.91 5.10 -17.46
N ASN A 141 20.33 6.17 -18.04
CA ASN A 141 20.88 7.53 -18.04
C ASN A 141 22.35 7.62 -18.49
N GLY A 142 22.75 6.79 -19.46
CA GLY A 142 24.14 6.74 -19.97
C GLY A 142 25.12 5.97 -19.10
N TYR A 143 24.67 5.34 -18.01
CA TYR A 143 25.50 4.57 -17.09
C TYR A 143 25.10 3.09 -17.08
N SER A 144 26.06 2.24 -16.73
CA SER A 144 25.86 0.80 -16.53
C SER A 144 25.76 0.52 -15.04
N TRP A 145 24.54 0.38 -14.53
CA TRP A 145 24.25 0.20 -13.11
C TRP A 145 24.25 -1.27 -12.73
N ALA A 146 24.94 -1.58 -11.64
CA ALA A 146 24.95 -2.90 -11.04
C ALA A 146 24.77 -2.79 -9.53
N VAL A 147 24.22 -3.85 -8.94
CA VAL A 147 24.23 -4.08 -7.51
C VAL A 147 25.09 -5.30 -7.23
N GLY A 148 26.00 -5.22 -6.25
CA GLY A 148 26.83 -6.34 -5.86
C GLY A 148 27.30 -6.27 -4.41
N LEU A 149 27.99 -7.32 -3.96
CA LEU A 149 28.44 -7.48 -2.58
C LEU A 149 29.64 -6.57 -2.25
N CYS A 150 29.60 -5.90 -1.09
CA CYS A 150 30.75 -5.19 -0.56
C CYS A 150 30.73 -5.06 0.97
N GLY A 151 31.80 -5.48 1.64
CA GLY A 151 32.01 -5.23 3.07
C GLY A 151 30.90 -5.74 4.00
N GLY A 152 30.25 -6.86 3.68
CA GLY A 152 29.13 -7.43 4.43
C GLY A 152 27.74 -6.87 4.06
N GLY A 153 27.70 -5.91 3.12
CA GLY A 153 26.49 -5.30 2.58
C GLY A 153 26.46 -5.29 1.05
N TYR A 154 25.67 -4.39 0.49
CA TYR A 154 25.53 -4.19 -0.95
C TYR A 154 26.01 -2.82 -1.38
N GLU A 155 26.56 -2.81 -2.58
CA GLU A 155 26.97 -1.65 -3.32
C GLU A 155 26.05 -1.49 -4.53
N LEU A 156 25.38 -0.34 -4.66
CA LEU A 156 24.86 0.13 -5.94
C LEU A 156 25.97 0.92 -6.61
N THR A 157 26.34 0.57 -7.84
CA THR A 157 27.44 1.21 -8.55
C THR A 157 27.20 1.39 -10.03
N ALA A 158 27.70 2.51 -10.56
CA ALA A 158 27.83 2.78 -11.99
C ALA A 158 29.30 2.75 -12.47
N THR A 159 30.25 2.30 -11.64
CA THR A 159 31.69 2.34 -11.94
C THR A 159 32.19 1.13 -12.73
N GLY A 160 31.32 0.14 -13.01
CA GLY A 160 31.69 -1.10 -13.70
C GLY A 160 32.51 -2.09 -12.87
N SER A 161 32.83 -1.78 -11.61
CA SER A 161 33.52 -2.68 -10.69
C SER A 161 32.92 -2.58 -9.28
N THR A 162 32.45 -3.71 -8.78
CA THR A 162 31.84 -3.81 -7.45
C THR A 162 32.91 -3.83 -6.35
N CYS A 163 32.66 -3.12 -5.26
CA CYS A 163 33.51 -3.09 -4.06
C CYS A 163 34.94 -2.56 -4.31
N ALA A 164 35.05 -1.61 -5.24
CA ALA A 164 36.30 -0.98 -5.59
C ALA A 164 36.24 0.54 -5.35
N CYS A 165 37.38 1.12 -5.00
CA CYS A 165 37.54 2.57 -4.85
C CYS A 165 37.87 3.19 -6.21
N ASN A 166 36.89 3.83 -6.83
CA ASN A 166 36.99 4.43 -8.15
C ASN A 166 36.35 5.81 -8.16
N THR A 167 36.35 6.49 -9.31
CA THR A 167 35.56 7.70 -9.52
C THR A 167 34.23 7.35 -10.18
N GLY A 168 33.11 7.82 -9.62
CA GLY A 168 31.80 7.65 -10.24
C GLY A 168 30.65 7.72 -9.25
N TYR A 169 29.62 6.92 -9.50
CA TYR A 169 28.42 6.85 -8.66
C TYR A 169 28.41 5.53 -7.93
N THR A 170 28.57 5.59 -6.61
CA THR A 170 28.55 4.41 -5.75
C THR A 170 27.85 4.74 -4.44
N LEU A 171 27.06 3.80 -3.94
CA LEU A 171 26.43 3.88 -2.61
C LEU A 171 26.58 2.53 -1.92
N ARG A 172 27.07 2.55 -0.67
CA ARG A 172 27.29 1.36 0.19
C ARG A 172 26.64 1.55 1.56
N PRO A 173 25.33 1.39 1.71
CA PRO A 173 24.62 1.72 2.95
C PRO A 173 25.03 0.88 4.17
N CYS A 174 25.66 -0.28 3.95
CA CYS A 174 26.01 -1.23 5.01
C CYS A 174 27.50 -1.61 5.02
N ILE A 175 28.38 -0.80 4.42
CA ILE A 175 29.81 -1.05 4.50
C ILE A 175 30.29 -0.65 5.90
N GLY A 176 30.89 -1.57 6.65
CA GLY A 176 31.31 -1.35 8.04
C GLY A 176 32.50 -0.38 8.23
N ASN A 177 32.66 0.61 7.35
CA ASN A 177 33.74 1.60 7.37
C ASN A 177 33.33 2.90 6.65
N VAL A 178 34.26 3.86 6.54
CA VAL A 178 34.00 5.20 5.97
C VAL A 178 33.84 5.25 4.44
N ASN A 179 33.94 4.12 3.74
CA ASN A 179 33.89 4.08 2.28
C ASN A 179 32.45 3.98 1.77
N TRP A 180 31.56 4.83 2.25
CA TRP A 180 30.11 4.78 1.96
C TRP A 180 29.74 5.03 0.49
N GLY A 181 30.68 5.50 -0.34
CA GLY A 181 30.46 5.80 -1.76
C GLY A 181 30.49 7.31 -2.05
N ALA A 182 30.31 7.66 -3.32
CA ALA A 182 30.35 9.06 -3.78
C ALA A 182 29.45 9.30 -5.02
N ILE A 183 29.20 10.57 -5.33
CA ILE A 183 28.50 11.03 -6.54
C ILE A 183 29.52 11.77 -7.38
N ASN A 184 29.81 11.26 -8.58
CA ASN A 184 30.71 11.89 -9.54
C ASN A 184 32.09 12.28 -8.95
N SER A 185 32.59 11.48 -8.00
CA SER A 185 33.90 11.70 -7.36
C SER A 185 34.44 10.37 -6.82
N TYR A 186 35.58 10.41 -6.13
CA TYR A 186 36.24 9.22 -5.61
C TYR A 186 35.39 8.56 -4.50
N THR A 187 35.12 7.26 -4.64
CA THR A 187 34.06 6.53 -3.89
C THR A 187 34.51 5.98 -2.53
N CYS A 188 35.74 6.25 -2.11
CA CYS A 188 36.30 5.84 -0.82
C CYS A 188 36.83 7.07 -0.07
N ASN A 189 36.63 7.09 1.25
CA ASN A 189 36.89 8.28 2.08
C ASN A 189 36.24 9.56 1.52
N ALA A 190 35.08 9.42 0.87
CA ALA A 190 34.35 10.54 0.30
C ALA A 190 33.81 11.44 1.42
N GLY A 191 33.73 12.74 1.15
CA GLY A 191 33.05 13.68 2.03
C GLY A 191 31.54 13.41 2.14
N THR A 192 30.87 14.15 3.02
CA THR A 192 29.40 14.08 3.15
C THR A 192 28.72 14.63 1.90
N GLN A 193 27.72 13.90 1.39
CA GLN A 193 26.95 14.26 0.19
C GLN A 193 25.60 13.52 0.20
N THR A 194 24.63 14.04 -0.56
CA THR A 194 23.28 13.47 -0.69
C THR A 194 23.08 12.91 -2.09
N MET A 195 22.81 11.59 -2.20
CA MET A 195 22.48 10.92 -3.46
C MET A 195 21.00 10.57 -3.48
N THR A 196 20.30 10.95 -4.55
CA THR A 196 18.92 10.50 -4.80
C THR A 196 18.92 9.54 -5.98
N VAL A 197 18.44 8.32 -5.75
CA VAL A 197 18.27 7.31 -6.80
C VAL A 197 16.79 7.15 -7.05
N THR A 198 16.34 7.60 -8.23
CA THR A 198 14.95 7.43 -8.65
C THR A 198 14.85 6.22 -9.57
N VAL A 199 14.05 5.24 -9.18
CA VAL A 199 13.72 4.07 -10.00
C VAL A 199 12.33 4.32 -10.58
N THR A 200 12.25 4.43 -11.91
CA THR A 200 11.01 4.63 -12.66
C THR A 200 10.56 3.35 -13.33
#